data_AF-A0A820C2G3-F1
#
_entry.id   AF-A0A820C2G3-F1
#
_cell.length_a   1.000
_cell.length_b   1.000
_cell.length_c   1.000
_cell.angle_alpha   90.00
_cell.angle_beta   90.00
_cell.angle_gamma   90.00
#
_symmetry.space_group_name_H-M   'P 1'
#
loop_
_entity.id
_entity.type
_entity.pdbx_description
1 polymer ?
#
loop_
_entity_poly.entity_id
_entity_poly.type
_entity_poly.pdbx_seq_one_letter_code
_entity_poly.pdbx_strand_id
1 'polypeptide(L)'
;MVIAPWKNEKGESEETIGYFRAWIRSIQGEICRIVFVDYGNECDIDRSKLLVCPSTVACLPWLAIRVRFQQYLSHDEFKRF
;
A
#
# COMPACT_ATOMS: atom_id res chain seq x y z
N MET A 1 -5.09 9.80 -2.65
CA MET A 1 -5.05 8.56 -3.46
C MET A 1 -4.05 8.75 -4.58
N VAL A 2 -3.20 7.77 -4.84
CA VAL A 2 -2.22 7.75 -5.93
C VAL A 2 -2.31 6.41 -6.67
N ILE A 3 -1.67 6.32 -7.83
CA ILE A 3 -1.37 5.06 -8.49
C ILE A 3 0.12 4.79 -8.29
N ALA A 4 0.45 3.58 -7.84
CA ALA A 4 1.82 3.15 -7.58
C ALA A 4 2.16 1.93 -8.44
N PRO A 5 3.37 1.86 -9.01
CA PRO A 5 3.85 0.68 -9.69
C PRO A 5 4.20 -0.42 -8.68
N TRP A 6 3.98 -1.67 -9.06
CA TRP A 6 4.44 -2.83 -8.31
C TRP A 6 4.97 -3.91 -9.26
N LYS A 7 6.06 -4.55 -8.88
CA LYS A 7 6.72 -5.63 -9.63
C LYS A 7 6.60 -6.94 -8.84
N ASN A 8 6.28 -8.03 -9.54
CA ASN A 8 6.44 -9.37 -9.00
C ASN A 8 7.93 -9.66 -8.77
N GLU A 9 8.26 -10.37 -7.68
CA GLU A 9 9.63 -10.77 -7.31
C GLU A 9 10.37 -11.59 -8.38
N LYS A 10 9.67 -12.06 -9.43
CA LYS A 10 10.21 -12.83 -10.56
C LYS A 10 10.50 -12.02 -11.83
N GLY A 11 10.33 -10.69 -11.81
CA GLY A 11 10.39 -9.84 -13.01
C GLY A 11 11.71 -9.10 -13.19
N GLU A 12 12.68 -9.71 -13.88
CA GLU A 12 13.95 -9.09 -14.30
C GLU A 12 13.79 -8.15 -15.52
N SER A 13 12.62 -8.05 -16.14
CA SER A 13 12.34 -7.13 -17.27
C SER A 13 11.32 -6.04 -16.92
N GLU A 14 11.50 -4.84 -17.49
CA GLU A 14 10.61 -3.68 -17.30
C GLU A 14 9.21 -3.87 -17.88
N GLU A 15 8.99 -4.90 -18.69
CA GLU A 15 7.75 -5.13 -19.45
C GLU A 15 6.56 -5.61 -18.60
N THR A 16 6.74 -5.96 -17.32
CA THR A 16 5.66 -6.48 -16.46
C THR A 16 5.44 -5.63 -15.19
N ILE A 17 5.43 -4.31 -15.32
CA ILE A 17 5.03 -3.42 -14.20
C ILE A 17 3.51 -3.31 -14.16
N GLY A 18 2.90 -3.71 -13.04
CA GLY A 18 1.49 -3.46 -12.76
C GLY A 18 1.30 -2.12 -12.03
N TYR A 19 0.16 -1.48 -12.23
CA TYR A 19 -0.20 -0.22 -11.57
C TYR A 19 -1.43 -0.41 -10.68
N PHE A 20 -1.33 0.05 -9.43
CA PHE A 20 -2.31 -0.24 -8.39
C PHE A 20 -2.66 1.00 -7.59
N ARG A 21 -3.88 1.05 -7.04
CA ARG A 21 -4.31 2.15 -6.17
C ARG A 21 -3.58 2.09 -4.84
N ALA A 22 -3.07 3.23 -4.41
CA ALA A 22 -2.37 3.35 -3.15
C ALA A 22 -2.72 4.63 -2.38
N TRP A 23 -2.53 4.58 -1.07
CA TRP A 23 -2.65 5.70 -0.16
C TRP A 23 -1.30 6.02 0.48
N ILE A 24 -0.89 7.28 0.47
CA ILE A 24 0.34 7.75 1.12
C ILE A 24 0.08 7.84 2.63
N ARG A 25 0.79 7.02 3.42
CA ARG A 25 0.75 7.03 4.89
C ARG A 25 1.63 8.10 5.50
N SER A 26 2.84 8.25 4.95
CA SER A 26 3.80 9.27 5.40
C SER A 26 4.78 9.61 4.29
N ILE A 27 5.37 10.80 4.37
CA ILE A 27 6.38 11.29 3.43
C ILE A 27 7.63 11.63 4.25
N GLN A 28 8.78 11.12 3.82
CA GLN A 28 10.09 11.39 4.40
C GLN A 28 11.07 11.74 3.26
N GLY A 29 11.25 13.03 3.01
CA GLY A 29 11.98 13.50 1.83
C GLY A 29 11.34 13.00 0.53
N GLU A 30 12.12 12.33 -0.31
CA GLU A 30 11.66 11.74 -1.57
C GLU A 30 11.02 10.35 -1.39
N ILE A 31 11.01 9.78 -0.19
CA ILE A 31 10.42 8.46 0.06
C ILE A 31 9.01 8.61 0.65
N CYS A 32 8.05 7.94 0.04
CA CYS A 32 6.69 7.82 0.53
C CYS A 32 6.45 6.41 1.05
N ARG A 33 5.97 6.30 2.29
CA ARG A 33 5.35 5.06 2.78
C ARG A 33 3.95 4.98 2.21
N ILE A 34 3.63 3.93 1.46
CA ILE A 34 2.31 3.73 0.85
C ILE A 34 1.64 2.44 1.33
N VAL A 35 0.31 2.38 1.25
CA VAL A 35 -0.47 1.14 1.34
C VAL A 35 -1.20 0.93 0.03
N PHE A 36 -1.10 -0.25 -0.56
CA PHE A 36 -1.95 -0.65 -1.67
C PHE A 36 -3.36 -0.92 -1.14
N VAL A 37 -4.30 -0.01 -1.40
CA VAL A 37 -5.61 0.00 -0.71
C VAL A 37 -6.52 -1.19 -1.06
N ASP A 38 -6.17 -1.89 -2.14
CA ASP A 38 -6.92 -3.06 -2.62
C ASP A 38 -6.35 -4.39 -2.13
N TYR A 39 -5.12 -4.39 -1.59
CA TYR A 39 -4.40 -5.60 -1.17
C TYR A 39 -3.92 -5.55 0.29
N GLY A 40 -3.74 -4.36 0.85
CA GLY A 40 -3.39 -4.13 2.24
C GLY A 40 -1.90 -4.17 2.57
N ASN A 41 -1.04 -4.63 1.65
CA ASN A 41 0.41 -4.58 1.82
C ASN A 41 0.94 -3.14 1.68
N GLU A 42 2.08 -2.89 2.32
CA GLU A 42 2.72 -1.58 2.39
C GLU A 42 4.14 -1.66 1.83
N CYS A 43 4.62 -0.56 1.26
CA CYS A 43 6.02 -0.43 0.88
C CYS A 43 6.48 1.03 0.92
N ASP A 44 7.79 1.18 0.86
CA ASP A 44 8.45 2.47 0.67
C ASP A 44 8.73 2.63 -0.82
N ILE A 45 8.36 3.78 -1.37
CA ILE A 45 8.53 4.06 -2.79
C ILE A 45 8.99 5.50 -2.99
N ASP A 46 9.85 5.69 -3.98
CA ASP A 46 10.24 7.02 -4.43
C ASP A 46 9.02 7.80 -4.92
N ARG A 47 8.86 9.03 -4.44
CA ARG A 47 7.76 9.93 -4.76
C ARG A 47 7.64 10.19 -6.26
N SER A 48 8.75 10.21 -6.99
CA SER A 48 8.78 10.40 -8.44
C SER A 48 8.10 9.28 -9.23
N LYS A 49 7.92 8.10 -8.61
CA LYS A 49 7.26 6.94 -9.22
C LYS A 49 5.74 6.93 -9.02
N LEU A 50 5.20 7.85 -8.21
CA LEU A 50 3.77 7.93 -7.93
C LEU A 50 3.06 8.75 -9.00
N LEU A 51 1.93 8.22 -9.47
CA LEU A 51 1.07 8.90 -10.44
C LEU A 51 -0.20 9.42 -9.76
N VAL A 52 -0.78 10.48 -10.33
CA VAL A 52 -2.09 11.00 -9.90
C VAL A 52 -3.15 9.93 -10.15
N CYS A 53 -3.99 9.67 -9.16
CA CYS A 53 -5.09 8.72 -9.30
C CYS A 53 -6.30 9.38 -9.98
N PRO A 54 -6.79 8.86 -11.13
CA PRO A 54 -7.99 9.37 -11.78
C PRO A 54 -9.20 9.31 -10.85
N SER A 55 -10.06 10.33 -10.89
CA SER A 55 -11.24 10.43 -10.02
C SER A 55 -12.19 9.25 -10.14
N THR A 56 -12.32 8.67 -11.34
CA THR A 56 -13.16 7.52 -11.67
C THR A 56 -12.81 6.25 -10.88
N VAL A 57 -11.54 6.10 -10.48
CA VAL A 57 -11.07 4.96 -9.68
C VAL A 57 -10.71 5.37 -8.26
N ALA A 58 -10.45 6.66 -8.00
CA ALA A 58 -10.22 7.17 -6.66
C ALA A 58 -11.48 7.10 -5.78
N CYS A 59 -12.67 7.15 -6.38
CA CYS A 59 -13.95 7.07 -5.67
C CYS A 59 -14.38 5.65 -5.26
N LEU A 60 -13.75 4.61 -5.82
CA LEU A 60 -14.09 3.23 -5.46
C LEU A 60 -13.67 2.95 -4.01
N PRO A 61 -14.44 2.17 -3.24
CA PRO A 61 -14.09 1.80 -1.88
C PRO A 61 -12.76 1.03 -1.85
N TRP A 62 -12.09 1.05 -0.70
CA TRP A 62 -10.89 0.25 -0.49
C TRP A 62 -11.29 -1.21 -0.39
N LEU A 63 -10.63 -2.10 -1.14
CA LEU A 63 -10.98 -3.52 -1.15
C LEU A 63 -10.30 -4.31 -0.03
N ALA A 64 -9.16 -3.82 0.50
CA ALA A 64 -8.52 -4.41 1.65
C ALA A 64 -9.08 -3.86 2.96
N ILE A 65 -9.62 -4.75 3.79
CA ILE A 65 -10.13 -4.42 5.12
C ILE A 65 -9.15 -4.94 6.17
N ARG A 66 -8.57 -4.03 6.95
CA ARG A 66 -7.76 -4.41 8.11
C ARG A 66 -8.68 -4.88 9.23
N VAL A 67 -8.49 -6.13 9.65
CA VAL A 67 -9.25 -6.76 10.73
C VAL A 67 -8.34 -7.13 11.89
N ARG A 68 -8.94 -7.43 13.05
CA ARG A 68 -8.25 -7.95 14.23
C ARG A 68 -9.00 -9.17 14.73
N PHE A 69 -8.29 -10.23 15.10
CA PHE A 69 -8.90 -11.38 15.75
C PHE A 69 -9.24 -11.01 17.20
N GLN A 70 -10.51 -11.11 17.58
CA GLN A 70 -10.97 -10.62 18.88
C GLN A 70 -10.44 -11.43 20.07
N GLN A 71 -10.12 -12.70 19.85
CA GLN A 71 -9.69 -13.62 20.90
C GLN A 71 -8.18 -13.77 21.00
N TYR A 72 -7.43 -13.05 20.17
CA TYR A 72 -5.99 -13.16 20.11
C TYR A 72 -5.39 -11.77 20.26
N LEU A 73 -4.62 -11.60 21.32
CA LEU A 73 -3.72 -10.48 21.48
C LEU A 73 -2.40 -10.86 20.80
N SER A 74 -1.77 -9.87 20.18
CA SER A 74 -0.34 -10.00 19.88
C SER A 74 0.45 -10.15 21.18
N HIS A 75 1.66 -10.71 21.08
CA HIS A 75 2.57 -10.84 22.23
C HIS A 75 2.80 -9.49 22.95
N ASP A 76 2.91 -8.41 22.18
CA ASP A 76 3.12 -7.07 22.72
C ASP A 76 1.87 -6.48 23.38
N GLU A 77 0.68 -6.80 22.86
CA GLU A 77 -0.58 -6.44 23.52
C GLU A 77 -0.77 -7.23 24.81
N PHE A 78 -0.41 -8.51 24.85
CA PHE A 78 -0.49 -9.35 26.05
C PHE A 78 0.41 -8.84 27.17
N LYS A 79 1.67 -8.46 26.86
CA LYS A 79 2.65 -7.93 27.84
C LYS A 79 2.25 -6.62 28.52
N ARG A 80 1.22 -5.92 28.03
CA ARG A 80 0.72 -4.67 28.62
C ARG A 80 -0.29 -4.88 29.74
N PHE A 81 -0.68 -6.13 30.00
CA PHE A 81 -1.49 -6.57 31.13
C PHE A 81 -0.61 -7.19 32.21
#